data_AF-A0A956B197-F1
#
_entry.id   AF-A0A956B197-F1
#
_cell.length_a   1.000
_cell.length_b   1.000
_cell.length_c   1.000
_cell.angle_alpha   90.00
_cell.angle_beta   90.00
_cell.angle_gamma   90.00
#
_symmetry.space_group_name_H-M   'P 1'
#
loop_
_entity.id
_entity.type
_entity.pdbx_description
1 polymer ?
#
loop_
_entity_poly.entity_id
_entity_poly.type
_entity_poly.pdbx_seq_one_letter_code
_entity_poly.pdbx_strand_id
1 'polypeptide(L)' 'MELHSNAPTGPIETAWDRHRFEMKLVNPANKRKFTVIVVGTGLAGASAAATMGELGYNVKA' A
#
# COMPACT_ATOMS: atom_id res chain seq x y z
N MET A 1 -15.33 22.29 7.51
CA MET A 1 -14.11 21.53 7.17
C MET A 1 -14.34 20.92 5.81
N GLU A 2 -13.54 21.29 4.82
CA GLU A 2 -13.70 20.82 3.44
C GLU A 2 -13.04 19.43 3.30
N LEU A 3 -13.75 18.48 2.69
CA LEU A 3 -13.26 17.12 2.51
C LEU A 3 -12.61 16.98 1.13
N HIS A 4 -11.29 16.82 1.10
CA HIS A 4 -10.57 16.50 -0.12
C HIS A 4 -10.49 14.98 -0.31
N SER A 5 -11.20 14.45 -1.31
CA SER A 5 -11.27 13.00 -1.53
C SER A 5 -9.96 12.38 -2.06
N ASN A 6 -9.11 13.19 -2.71
CA ASN A 6 -7.91 12.74 -3.43
C ASN A 6 -8.18 11.54 -4.36
N ALA A 7 -9.42 11.41 -4.85
CA ALA A 7 -9.79 10.34 -5.74
C ALA A 7 -9.03 10.45 -7.07
N PRO A 8 -8.65 9.32 -7.69
CA PRO A 8 -8.10 9.31 -9.04
C PRO A 8 -9.00 10.06 -10.02
N THR A 9 -8.40 10.88 -10.88
CA THR A 9 -9.12 11.63 -11.90
C THR A 9 -9.28 10.80 -13.19
N GLY A 10 -10.11 11.28 -14.12
CA GLY A 10 -10.35 10.66 -15.43
C GLY A 10 -11.56 9.73 -15.49
N PRO A 11 -11.74 8.98 -16.59
CA PRO A 11 -12.87 8.08 -16.77
C PRO A 11 -12.89 6.97 -15.71
N ILE A 12 -14.05 6.76 -15.09
CA ILE A 12 -14.20 5.89 -13.91
C ILE A 12 -13.76 4.45 -14.17
N GLU A 13 -13.96 3.96 -15.39
CA GLU A 13 -13.61 2.62 -15.84
C GLU A 13 -12.10 2.36 -15.85
N THR A 14 -11.27 3.41 -15.93
CA THR A 14 -9.79 3.29 -15.98
C THR A 14 -9.08 4.03 -14.86
N ALA A 15 -9.79 4.84 -14.07
CA ALA A 15 -9.21 5.77 -13.11
C ALA A 15 -8.25 5.09 -12.11
N TRP A 16 -8.66 3.95 -11.55
CA TRP A 16 -7.85 3.20 -10.58
C TRP A 16 -6.69 2.44 -11.20
N ASP A 17 -6.87 1.87 -12.38
CA ASP A 17 -5.78 1.19 -13.10
C ASP A 17 -4.69 2.17 -13.51
N ARG A 18 -5.08 3.33 -14.04
CA ARG A 18 -4.14 4.41 -14.37
C ARG A 18 -3.43 4.92 -13.13
N HIS A 19 -4.17 5.20 -12.04
CA HIS A 19 -3.55 5.66 -10.80
C HIS A 19 -2.52 4.65 -10.27
N ARG A 20 -2.86 3.35 -10.28
CA ARG A 20 -1.94 2.30 -9.86
C ARG A 20 -0.69 2.23 -10.73
N PHE A 21 -0.83 2.38 -12.04
CA PHE A 21 0.29 2.35 -12.97
C PHE A 21 1.23 3.56 -12.79
N GLU A 22 0.68 4.73 -12.48
CA GLU A 22 1.44 5.97 -12.28
C GLU A 22 2.05 6.09 -10.87
N MET A 23 1.67 5.24 -9.92
CA MET A 23 2.21 5.27 -8.55
C MET A 23 3.72 5.03 -8.53
N LYS A 24 4.43 5.82 -7.71
CA LYS A 24 5.86 5.66 -7.50
C LYS A 24 6.15 4.37 -6.74
N LEU A 25 7.02 3.54 -7.30
CA LEU A 25 7.48 2.32 -6.65
C LEU A 25 8.48 2.63 -5.53
N VAL A 26 8.40 1.86 -4.45
CA VAL A 26 9.38 1.92 -3.36
C VAL A 26 10.61 1.12 -3.76
N ASN A 27 11.77 1.78 -3.86
CA ASN A 27 13.02 1.06 -4.12
C ASN A 27 13.38 0.15 -2.93
N PRO A 28 14.10 -0.97 -3.15
CA PRO A 28 14.46 -1.90 -2.07
C PRO A 28 15.19 -1.23 -0.90
N ALA A 29 16.09 -0.29 -1.18
CA ALA A 29 16.88 0.41 -0.17
C ALA A 29 16.04 1.28 0.79
N ASN A 30 14.86 1.75 0.38
CA ASN A 30 14.00 2.58 1.22
C ASN A 30 12.90 1.80 1.96
N LYS A 31 12.73 0.48 1.74
CA LYS A 31 11.61 -0.28 2.35
C LYS A 31 11.57 -0.17 3.88
N ARG A 32 12.74 -0.20 4.54
CA ARG A 32 12.88 -0.02 6.00
C ARG A 32 12.48 1.37 6.52
N LYS A 33 12.27 2.35 5.65
CA LYS A 33 11.79 3.68 6.04
C LYS A 33 10.27 3.71 6.21
N PHE A 34 9.56 2.72 5.68
CA PHE A 34 8.10 2.65 5.73
C PHE A 34 7.65 1.68 6.83
N THR A 35 6.60 2.08 7.53
CA THR A 35 5.89 1.21 8.48
C THR A 35 4.59 0.77 7.85
N VAL A 36 4.36 -0.54 7.82
CA VAL A 36 3.12 -1.15 7.30
C VAL A 36 2.32 -1.65 8.49
N ILE A 37 1.09 -1.16 8.63
CA ILE A 37 0.15 -1.65 9.64
C ILE A 37 -0.77 -2.65 8.96
N VAL A 38 -0.78 -3.89 9.44
CA VAL A 38 -1.69 -4.93 8.98
C VAL A 38 -2.82 -5.03 9.98
N VAL A 39 -4.04 -4.73 9.54
CA VAL A 39 -5.24 -4.83 10.40
C VAL A 39 -5.95 -6.14 10.09
N GLY A 40 -5.97 -7.03 11.08
CA GLY A 40 -6.57 -8.36 11.00
C GLY A 40 -5.52 -9.47 10.96
N THR A 41 -5.66 -10.47 11.83
CA THR A 41 -4.66 -11.53 12.09
C THR A 41 -5.07 -12.91 11.55
N GLY A 42 -6.05 -12.95 10.64
CA GLY A 42 -6.45 -14.17 9.94
C GLY A 42 -5.41 -14.62 8.91
N LEU A 43 -5.74 -15.67 8.13
CA LEU A 43 -4.83 -16.27 7.16
C LEU A 43 -4.20 -15.27 6.18
N ALA A 44 -5.00 -14.33 5.67
CA ALA A 44 -4.54 -13.29 4.76
C ALA A 44 -3.65 -12.24 5.45
N GLY A 45 -3.98 -11.89 6.69
CA GLY A 45 -3.21 -10.91 7.46
C GLY A 45 -1.84 -11.44 7.86
N ALA A 46 -1.80 -12.69 8.33
CA ALA A 46 -0.56 -13.36 8.70
C ALA A 46 0.38 -13.54 7.49
N SER A 47 -0.13 -13.97 6.33
CA SER A 47 0.68 -14.12 5.12
C SER A 47 1.18 -12.78 4.60
N ALA A 48 0.33 -11.74 4.59
CA ALA A 48 0.74 -10.40 4.20
C ALA A 48 1.82 -9.82 5.13
N ALA A 49 1.67 -9.97 6.44
CA ALA A 49 2.64 -9.50 7.42
C ALA A 49 4.01 -10.19 7.25
N ALA A 50 4.01 -11.51 7.05
CA ALA A 50 5.22 -12.29 6.82
C ALA A 50 5.93 -11.85 5.53
N THR A 51 5.22 -11.81 4.40
CA THR A 51 5.81 -11.41 3.10
C THR A 51 6.35 -9.98 3.14
N MET A 52 5.63 -9.04 3.75
CA MET A 52 6.12 -7.66 3.86
C MET A 52 7.35 -7.56 4.78
N GLY A 53 7.40 -8.35 5.85
CA GLY A 53 8.58 -8.47 6.71
C GLY A 53 9.79 -9.01 5.96
N GLU A 54 9.64 -10.07 5.18
CA GLU A 54 10.69 -10.65 4.32
C GLU A 54 11.22 -9.64 3.30
N LEU A 55 10.33 -8.81 2.74
CA LEU A 55 10.71 -7.73 1.83
C LEU A 55 11.47 -6.58 2.52
N GLY A 56 11.54 -6.56 3.86
CA GLY A 56 12.30 -5.60 4.64
C GLY A 56 11.52 -4.36 5.08
N TYR A 57 10.19 -4.41 5.11
CA TYR A 57 9.36 -3.36 5.71
C TYR A 57 9.28 -3.50 7.23
N ASN A 58 9.03 -2.40 7.94
CA ASN A 58 8.70 -2.46 9.36
C ASN A 58 7.21 -2.78 9.50
N VAL A 59 6.87 -4.03 9.82
CA VAL A 59 5.47 -4.46 9.93
C VAL A 59 4.98 -4.35 11.37
N LYS A 60 3.77 -3.83 11.56
CA LYS A 60 3.00 -3.87 12.81
C LYS A 60 1.69 -4.58 12.51
N ALA A 61 1.46 -5.73 13.14
CA ALA A 61 0.25 -6.53 12.99
C ALA A 61 -0.58 -6.52 14.27
#